data_AF-A0A957WB53-F1
#
_entry.id   AF-A0A957WB53-F1
#
_cell.length_a   1.000
_cell.length_b   1.000
_cell.length_c   1.000
_cell.angle_alpha   90.00
_cell.angle_beta   90.00
_cell.angle_gamma   90.00
#
_symmetry.space_group_name_H-M   'P 1'
#
loop_
_entity.id
_entity.type
_entity.pdbx_description
1 polymer ?
#
loop_
_entity_poly.entity_id
_entity_poly.type
_entity_poly.pdbx_seq_one_letter_code
_entity_poly.pdbx_strand_id
1 'polypeptide(L)'
;MAVPALTETLLGISLAPRSNQNLAEWRRLMPGLLIYDLERADAEQAADLQLHLRRQGWQLATVDALIAAVALRYGLILLTTDKDFAAIPTLIQENWLTDN
;
A
#
# COMPACT_ATOMS: atom_id res chain seq x y z
N MET A 1 -1.90 -2.78 -7.58
CA MET A 1 -1.40 -3.15 -6.23
C MET A 1 0.13 -3.07 -6.25
N ALA A 2 0.74 -2.38 -5.30
CA ALA A 2 2.20 -2.36 -5.17
C ALA A 2 2.70 -3.70 -4.58
N VAL A 3 3.90 -4.16 -4.95
CA VAL A 3 4.48 -5.42 -4.44
C VAL A 3 4.53 -5.53 -2.90
N PRO A 4 4.77 -4.46 -2.11
CA PRO A 4 4.67 -4.53 -0.65
C PRO A 4 3.26 -4.90 -0.16
N ALA A 5 2.21 -4.29 -0.74
CA ALA A 5 0.83 -4.63 -0.42
C ALA A 5 0.49 -6.08 -0.83
N LEU A 6 1.07 -6.57 -1.94
CA LEU A 6 0.96 -7.98 -2.33
C LEU A 6 1.57 -8.90 -1.27
N THR A 7 2.73 -8.53 -0.73
CA THR A 7 3.41 -9.28 0.34
C THR A 7 2.53 -9.38 1.58
N GLU A 8 1.98 -8.25 2.05
CA GLU A 8 1.09 -8.21 3.21
C GLU A 8 -0.20 -9.01 2.98
N THR A 9 -0.78 -8.90 1.78
CA THR A 9 -1.97 -9.67 1.40
C THR A 9 -1.72 -11.17 1.48
N LEU A 10 -0.62 -11.65 0.89
CA LEU A 10 -0.26 -13.07 0.91
C LEU A 10 0.08 -13.56 2.31
N LEU A 11 0.75 -12.74 3.12
CA LEU A 11 1.02 -13.05 4.52
C LEU A 11 -0.29 -13.19 5.31
N GLY A 12 -1.20 -12.22 5.18
CA GLY A 12 -2.51 -12.25 5.84
C GLY A 12 -3.35 -13.46 5.45
N ILE A 13 -3.36 -13.82 4.16
CA ILE A 13 -3.99 -15.06 3.67
C ILE A 13 -3.39 -16.29 4.34
N SER A 14 -2.05 -16.36 4.42
CA SER A 14 -1.32 -17.53 4.93
C SER A 14 -1.55 -17.74 6.43
N LEU A 15 -1.70 -16.66 7.20
CA LEU A 15 -1.93 -16.70 8.65
C LEU A 15 -3.39 -17.00 9.03
N ALA A 16 -4.33 -16.86 8.09
CA ALA A 16 -5.75 -17.06 8.36
C ALA A 16 -6.10 -18.55 8.59
N PRO A 17 -7.07 -18.88 9.48
CA PRO A 17 -7.51 -20.26 9.70
C PRO A 17 -8.03 -20.99 8.45
N ARG A 18 -8.48 -20.22 7.44
CA ARG A 18 -9.00 -20.71 6.15
C ARG A 18 -8.02 -20.48 4.99
N SER A 19 -6.71 -20.44 5.27
CA SER A 19 -5.65 -20.07 4.32
C SER A 19 -5.74 -20.78 2.97
N ASN A 20 -6.01 -22.09 2.93
CA ASN A 20 -6.15 -22.83 1.67
C ASN A 20 -7.30 -22.33 0.80
N GLN A 21 -8.45 -22.02 1.39
CA GLN A 21 -9.62 -21.48 0.67
C GLN A 21 -9.35 -20.05 0.21
N ASN A 22 -8.80 -19.22 1.11
CA ASN A 22 -8.45 -17.84 0.80
C ASN A 22 -7.40 -17.74 -0.32
N LEU A 23 -6.41 -18.65 -0.35
CA LEU A 23 -5.41 -18.70 -1.41
C LEU A 23 -6.01 -19.12 -2.76
N ALA A 24 -6.99 -20.01 -2.77
CA ALA A 24 -7.72 -20.39 -3.98
C ALA A 24 -8.51 -19.19 -4.55
N GLU A 25 -9.21 -18.45 -3.69
CA GLU A 25 -9.90 -17.22 -4.09
C GLU A 25 -8.94 -16.14 -4.57
N TRP A 26 -7.81 -15.94 -3.88
CA TRP A 26 -6.77 -15.03 -4.32
C TRP A 26 -6.26 -15.34 -5.72
N ARG A 27 -5.95 -16.62 -6.00
CA ARG A 27 -5.50 -17.07 -7.34
C ARG A 27 -6.53 -16.80 -8.44
N ARG A 28 -7.83 -16.82 -8.10
CA ARG A 28 -8.91 -16.47 -9.02
C ARG A 28 -8.99 -14.98 -9.31
N LEU A 29 -8.70 -14.13 -8.31
CA LEU A 29 -8.77 -12.67 -8.42
C LEU A 29 -7.51 -12.05 -9.03
N MET A 30 -6.33 -12.60 -8.72
CA MET A 30 -5.02 -12.04 -9.09
C MET A 30 -4.87 -11.68 -10.58
N PRO A 31 -5.36 -12.46 -11.57
CA PRO A 31 -5.19 -12.12 -12.98
C PRO A 31 -5.85 -10.79 -13.40
N GLY A 32 -6.83 -10.30 -12.63
CA GLY A 32 -7.48 -9.00 -12.87
C GLY A 32 -6.76 -7.82 -12.23
N LEU A 33 -5.71 -8.05 -11.44
CA LEU A 33 -5.00 -7.01 -10.71
C LEU A 33 -3.68 -6.67 -11.41
N LEU A 34 -3.48 -5.38 -11.69
CA LEU A 34 -2.16 -4.88 -12.08
C LEU A 34 -1.24 -4.85 -10.86
N ILE A 35 -0.04 -5.40 -11.01
CA ILE A 35 1.02 -5.37 -10.00
C ILE A 35 2.07 -4.35 -10.41
N TYR A 36 2.42 -3.46 -9.49
CA TYR A 36 3.45 -2.45 -9.66
C TYR A 36 4.69 -2.84 -8.85
N ASP A 37 5.78 -3.10 -9.57
CA ASP A 37 7.08 -3.42 -8.98
C ASP A 37 7.71 -2.20 -8.32
N LEU A 38 8.58 -2.46 -7.34
CA LEU A 38 9.41 -1.42 -6.74
C LEU A 38 10.66 -1.18 -7.58
N GLU A 39 10.95 0.08 -7.81
CA GLU A 39 12.22 0.55 -8.33
C GLU A 39 13.05 1.18 -7.21
N ARG A 40 14.34 1.39 -7.47
CA ARG A 40 15.22 2.11 -6.53
C ARG A 40 14.64 3.47 -6.14
N ALA A 41 14.08 4.20 -7.10
CA ALA A 41 13.48 5.51 -6.88
C ALA A 41 12.32 5.45 -5.86
N ASP A 42 11.55 4.35 -5.81
CA ASP A 42 10.48 4.19 -4.82
C ASP A 42 11.03 4.05 -3.40
N ALA A 43 12.17 3.36 -3.24
CA ALA A 43 12.83 3.22 -1.94
C ALA A 43 13.43 4.55 -1.45
N GLU A 44 14.04 5.32 -2.35
CA GLU A 44 14.56 6.66 -2.06
C GLU A 44 13.42 7.60 -1.65
N GLN A 45 12.34 7.64 -2.45
CA GLN A 45 11.16 8.45 -2.16
C GLN A 45 10.48 8.05 -0.84
N ALA A 46 10.39 6.76 -0.52
CA ALA A 46 9.83 6.28 0.74
C ALA A 46 10.66 6.74 1.94
N ALA A 47 11.99 6.69 1.84
CA ALA A 47 12.89 7.16 2.90
C ALA A 47 12.76 8.67 3.14
N ASP A 48 12.70 9.46 2.06
CA ASP A 48 12.50 10.90 2.13
C ASP A 48 11.15 11.25 2.77
N LEU A 49 10.09 10.52 2.38
CA LEU A 49 8.76 10.69 2.96
C LEU A 49 8.76 10.41 4.47
N GLN A 50 9.35 9.30 4.90
CA GLN A 50 9.46 8.98 6.32
C GLN A 50 10.25 10.03 7.08
N LEU A 51 11.36 10.53 6.53
CA LEU A 51 12.16 11.56 7.17
C LEU A 51 11.36 12.86 7.33
N HIS A 52 10.62 13.26 6.30
CA HIS A 52 9.77 14.46 6.33
C HIS A 52 8.69 14.35 7.41
N LEU A 53 7.96 13.25 7.43
CA LEU A 53 6.89 12.99 8.40
C LEU A 53 7.43 12.90 9.83
N ARG A 54 8.58 12.24 10.03
CA ARG A 54 9.19 12.11 11.36
C ARG A 54 9.58 13.46 11.95
N ARG A 55 10.06 14.40 11.10
CA ARG A 55 10.36 15.77 11.53
C ARG A 55 9.11 16.55 11.98
N GLN A 56 7.93 16.11 11.56
CA GLN A 56 6.64 16.66 11.96
C GLN A 56 6.00 15.89 13.12
N GLY A 57 6.73 14.95 13.73
CA GLY A 57 6.23 14.12 14.82
C GLY A 57 5.37 12.93 14.38
N TRP A 58 5.33 12.62 13.07
CA TRP A 58 4.56 11.52 12.51
C TRP A 58 5.45 10.37 12.06
N GLN A 59 5.11 9.13 12.40
CA GLN A 59 5.86 7.95 11.98
C GLN A 59 5.03 7.09 11.04
N LEU A 60 5.35 7.12 9.75
CA LEU A 60 4.79 6.21 8.75
C LEU A 60 5.60 4.91 8.67
N ALA A 61 4.93 3.76 8.62
CA ALA A 61 5.61 2.48 8.48
C ALA A 61 6.33 2.37 7.14
N THR A 62 7.37 1.52 7.06
CA THR A 62 8.18 1.41 5.84
C THR A 62 7.40 0.82 4.68
N VAL A 63 6.52 -0.15 4.93
CA VAL A 63 5.67 -0.73 3.89
C VAL A 63 4.69 0.32 3.34
N ASP A 64 4.03 1.07 4.23
CA ASP A 64 3.14 2.16 3.83
C ASP A 64 3.86 3.25 3.04
N ALA A 65 5.07 3.62 3.46
CA ALA A 65 5.90 4.58 2.72
C ALA A 65 6.24 4.08 1.31
N LEU A 66 6.53 2.79 1.13
CA LEU A 66 6.78 2.19 -0.19
C LEU A 66 5.50 2.13 -1.04
N ILE A 67 4.35 1.83 -0.45
CA ILE A 67 3.05 1.86 -1.14
C ILE A 67 2.74 3.28 -1.62
N ALA A 68 2.92 4.29 -0.74
CA ALA A 68 2.74 5.69 -1.06
C ALA A 68 3.70 6.15 -2.17
N ALA A 69 4.97 5.73 -2.13
CA ALA A 69 5.96 6.05 -3.15
C ALA A 69 5.54 5.54 -4.54
N VAL A 70 5.08 4.29 -4.64
CA VAL A 70 4.55 3.73 -5.90
C VAL A 70 3.34 4.51 -6.39
N ALA A 71 2.39 4.82 -5.49
CA ALA A 71 1.20 5.57 -5.85
C ALA A 71 1.55 6.96 -6.39
N LEU A 72 2.49 7.67 -5.75
CA LEU A 72 2.98 8.97 -6.20
C LEU A 72 3.70 8.87 -7.56
N ARG A 73 4.57 7.87 -7.76
CA ARG A 73 5.32 7.69 -9.01
C ARG A 73 4.41 7.50 -10.23
N TYR A 74 3.32 6.74 -10.07
CA TYR A 74 2.37 6.46 -11.14
C TYR A 74 1.16 7.40 -11.17
N GLY A 75 1.05 8.37 -10.26
CA GLY A 75 -0.10 9.26 -10.17
C GLY A 75 -1.42 8.53 -9.85
N LEU A 76 -1.36 7.50 -9.02
CA LEU A 76 -2.50 6.66 -8.67
C LEU A 76 -3.27 7.22 -7.47
N ILE A 77 -4.55 6.87 -7.40
CA ILE A 77 -5.37 7.05 -6.20
C ILE A 77 -5.10 5.86 -5.28
N LEU A 78 -4.71 6.14 -4.03
CA LEU A 78 -4.59 5.10 -3.01
C LEU A 78 -5.96 4.80 -2.41
N LEU A 79 -6.46 3.59 -2.65
CA LEU A 79 -7.64 3.09 -1.95
C LEU A 79 -7.23 2.58 -0.57
N THR A 80 -7.67 3.25 0.49
CA THR A 80 -7.29 2.91 1.86
C THR A 80 -8.35 3.33 2.88
N THR A 81 -8.47 2.58 3.97
CA THR A 81 -9.20 3.01 5.17
C THR A 81 -8.29 3.58 6.24
N ASP A 82 -6.97 3.48 6.03
CA ASP A 82 -5.96 3.91 6.99
C ASP A 82 -5.77 5.43 6.88
N LYS A 83 -5.94 6.10 8.03
CA LYS A 83 -5.83 7.56 8.14
C LYS A 83 -4.39 8.02 8.17
N ASP A 84 -3.43 7.12 8.37
CA ASP A 84 -2.01 7.47 8.48
C ASP A 84 -1.46 8.07 7.18
N PHE A 85 -2.06 7.70 6.04
CA PHE A 85 -1.74 8.27 4.73
C PHE A 85 -2.22 9.72 4.56
N ALA A 86 -3.15 10.21 5.39
CA ALA A 86 -3.60 11.61 5.35
C ALA A 86 -2.48 12.60 5.70
N ALA A 87 -1.41 12.13 6.34
CA ALA A 87 -0.22 12.92 6.62
C ALA A 87 0.58 13.26 5.35
N ILE A 88 0.25 12.70 4.17
CA ILE A 88 0.93 12.90 2.89
C ILE A 88 0.06 13.75 1.97
N PRO A 89 0.22 15.09 1.91
CA PRO A 89 -0.74 15.97 1.24
C PRO A 89 -0.81 15.79 -0.29
N THR A 90 0.26 15.27 -0.90
CA THR A 90 0.35 15.03 -2.35
C THR A 90 -0.24 13.69 -2.77
N LEU A 91 -0.61 12.82 -1.82
CA LEU A 91 -1.16 11.50 -2.09
C LEU A 91 -2.68 11.57 -2.17
N ILE A 92 -3.24 11.34 -3.36
CA ILE A 92 -4.68 11.27 -3.58
C ILE A 92 -5.19 9.96 -2.99
N GLN A 93 -6.25 10.05 -2.18
CA GLN A 93 -6.79 8.94 -1.41
C GLN A 93 -8.30 8.86 -1.57
N GLU A 94 -8.83 7.65 -1.62
CA GLU A 94 -10.27 7.38 -1.55
C GLU A 94 -10.54 6.23 -0.58
N ASN A 95 -11.69 6.31 0.08
CA ASN A 95 -12.21 5.22 0.90
C ASN A 95 -13.57 4.77 0.34
N TRP A 96 -13.58 3.62 -0.31
CA TRP A 96 -14.79 3.06 -0.93
C TRP A 96 -15.69 2.28 0.04
N LEU A 97 -15.34 2.19 1.32
CA LEU A 97 -16.15 1.54 2.35
C LEU A 97 -17.01 2.53 3.13
N THR A 98 -16.79 3.83 2.94
CA THR A 98 -17.65 4.89 3.46
C THR A 98 -18.50 5.44 2.31
N ASP A 99 -19.80 5.57 2.50
CA ASP A 99 -20.67 6.25 1.53
C ASP A 99 -20.18 7.69 1.35
N ASN A 100 -19.98 8.11 0.10
CA ASN A 100 -19.63 9.49 -0.28
C ASN A 100 -20.74 10.48 0.08
#